data_AF-A0A151SAJ6-F1
#
_entry.id   AF-A0A151SAJ6-F1
#
_cell.length_a   1.000
_cell.length_b   1.000
_cell.length_c   1.000
_cell.angle_alpha   90.00
_cell.angle_beta   90.00
_cell.angle_gamma   90.00
#
_symmetry.space_group_name_H-M   'P 1'
#
loop_
_entity.id
_entity.type
_entity.pdbx_description
1 polymer ?
#
loop_
_entity_poly.entity_id
_entity_poly.type
_entity_poly.pdbx_seq_one_letter_code
_entity_poly.pdbx_strand_id
1 'polypeptide(L)'
;MALALLHPVSPIPMFFLLLLHTFPSASAQPVHHYASQIQQINLKIAHLESVLEESNNRLKERDVYLEECEKRMNELSEKIHHLQSTLSTIKADSLHAEKQYQALEEEVQLLWDAMRRNNFDLHILKSKAQETEERLKEVTSNVEKMGDIVNEQWIQVQHLEQALHITKIRTLKAQRLASVTKCTFLKFINILLDDLRALDSYLFGKRTVVSSLISQAMDQLKRWSSLTKKYHHQLQGFIKDLMERNELTASLANDELVFFLASALITFPLMSAWILLSS
;
A
#
# COMPACT_ATOMS: atom_id res chain seq x y z
N MET A 1 9.04 79.93 127.79
CA MET A 1 7.68 80.29 127.35
C MET A 1 6.77 79.15 127.77
N ALA A 2 5.94 79.31 128.81
CA ALA A 2 4.65 80.03 128.78
C ALA A 2 3.59 79.25 127.97
N LEU A 3 2.43 78.87 128.49
CA LEU A 3 1.78 79.07 129.81
C LEU A 3 0.91 77.79 130.09
N ALA A 4 0.79 77.27 131.33
CA ALA A 4 -0.40 77.38 132.21
C ALA A 4 -1.74 76.85 131.66
N LEU A 5 -2.70 76.23 132.37
CA LEU A 5 -2.92 75.57 133.70
C LEU A 5 -4.23 74.71 133.48
N LEU A 6 -4.80 73.83 134.34
CA LEU A 6 -4.62 73.45 135.76
C LEU A 6 -4.97 71.94 135.97
N HIS A 7 -4.71 71.45 137.17
CA HIS A 7 -5.17 70.21 137.83
C HIS A 7 -6.58 70.39 138.51
N PRO A 8 -7.13 69.53 139.45
CA PRO A 8 -6.60 68.31 140.12
C PRO A 8 -7.54 67.09 140.42
N VAL A 9 -6.92 65.91 140.73
CA VAL A 9 -7.15 64.95 141.88
C VAL A 9 -8.59 64.40 142.15
N SER A 10 -8.91 63.08 142.04
CA SER A 10 -8.59 61.88 142.88
C SER A 10 -9.28 61.84 144.28
N PRO A 11 -9.51 60.70 145.00
CA PRO A 11 -9.38 59.25 144.70
C PRO A 11 -10.66 58.39 145.01
N ILE A 12 -10.53 57.05 144.93
CA ILE A 12 -11.50 55.99 145.31
C ILE A 12 -11.50 55.77 146.85
N PRO A 13 -12.61 55.27 147.46
CA PRO A 13 -12.52 53.97 148.17
C PRO A 13 -13.77 53.06 148.03
N MET A 14 -13.57 51.74 148.20
CA MET A 14 -14.65 50.75 148.40
C MET A 14 -15.31 50.90 149.78
N PHE A 15 -16.56 50.44 149.95
CA PHE A 15 -16.93 49.62 151.13
C PHE A 15 -18.07 48.63 150.82
N PHE A 16 -18.14 47.57 151.63
CA PHE A 16 -18.89 46.31 151.40
C PHE A 16 -20.29 46.26 152.07
N LEU A 17 -21.09 45.28 151.63
CA LEU A 17 -22.13 44.51 152.36
C LEU A 17 -23.52 45.11 152.69
N LEU A 18 -24.50 44.54 151.96
CA LEU A 18 -25.65 43.77 152.49
C LEU A 18 -26.66 44.44 153.44
N LEU A 19 -27.92 44.52 152.98
CA LEU A 19 -29.05 44.05 153.78
C LEU A 19 -30.17 43.50 152.88
N LEU A 20 -30.90 42.52 153.41
CA LEU A 20 -31.71 41.57 152.65
C LEU A 20 -33.22 41.89 152.78
N HIS A 21 -33.99 41.44 151.78
CA HIS A 21 -35.45 41.31 151.75
C HIS A 21 -36.34 42.57 151.67
N THR A 22 -37.03 42.71 150.54
CA THR A 22 -38.50 42.67 150.49
C THR A 22 -38.98 42.35 149.07
N PHE A 23 -39.62 41.18 148.86
CA PHE A 23 -40.49 40.94 147.70
C PHE A 23 -41.93 41.29 148.11
N PRO A 24 -42.71 41.92 147.23
CA PRO A 24 -43.69 41.17 146.41
C PRO A 24 -43.66 41.62 144.93
N SER A 25 -43.56 40.72 143.94
CA SER A 25 -44.63 39.85 143.39
C SER A 25 -45.25 40.44 142.10
N ALA A 26 -45.62 39.55 141.17
CA ALA A 26 -46.37 39.78 139.92
C ALA A 26 -45.74 40.66 138.79
N SER A 27 -45.04 40.01 137.84
CA SER A 27 -45.40 40.04 136.40
C SER A 27 -44.47 39.16 135.56
N ALA A 28 -45.00 38.08 134.97
CA ALA A 28 -44.25 37.15 134.12
C ALA A 28 -44.24 37.53 132.62
N GLN A 29 -44.40 38.82 132.29
CA GLN A 29 -44.67 39.28 130.90
C GLN A 29 -43.47 39.78 130.06
N PRO A 30 -42.34 40.30 130.58
CA PRO A 30 -41.27 40.83 129.72
C PRO A 30 -40.49 39.75 128.95
N VAL A 31 -40.15 38.64 129.62
CA VAL A 31 -39.24 37.62 129.07
C VAL A 31 -39.88 36.80 127.95
N HIS A 32 -41.19 36.50 128.07
CA HIS A 32 -41.93 35.75 127.07
C HIS A 32 -42.00 36.46 125.70
N HIS A 33 -42.04 37.79 125.68
CA HIS A 33 -42.08 38.58 124.44
C HIS A 33 -40.78 38.48 123.64
N TYR A 34 -39.62 38.66 124.28
CA TYR A 34 -38.32 38.51 123.61
C TYR A 34 -38.04 37.07 123.18
N ALA A 35 -38.41 36.09 124.00
CA ALA A 35 -38.33 34.67 123.63
C ALA A 35 -39.18 34.36 122.39
N SER A 36 -40.40 34.91 122.30
CA SER A 36 -41.29 34.76 121.14
C SER A 36 -40.70 35.40 119.87
N GLN A 37 -40.09 36.60 119.95
CA GLN A 37 -39.41 37.21 118.81
C GLN A 37 -38.20 36.40 118.34
N ILE A 38 -37.37 35.90 119.25
CA ILE A 38 -36.23 35.04 118.91
C ILE A 38 -36.71 33.76 118.23
N GLN A 39 -37.79 33.14 118.73
CA GLN A 39 -38.39 31.96 118.12
C GLN A 39 -38.94 32.26 116.70
N GLN A 40 -39.55 33.43 116.49
CA GLN A 40 -40.02 33.87 115.17
C GLN A 40 -38.86 34.14 114.19
N ILE A 41 -37.76 34.72 114.66
CA ILE A 41 -36.54 34.93 113.87
C ILE A 41 -35.91 33.58 113.48
N ASN A 42 -35.80 32.64 114.43
CA ASN A 42 -35.27 31.31 114.16
C ASN A 42 -36.13 30.54 113.13
N LEU A 43 -37.45 30.65 113.19
CA LEU A 43 -38.36 30.09 112.17
C LEU A 43 -38.15 30.74 110.79
N LYS A 44 -37.89 32.05 110.72
CA LYS A 44 -37.54 32.73 109.47
C LYS A 44 -36.17 32.29 108.93
N ILE A 45 -35.17 32.12 109.80
CA ILE A 45 -33.84 31.62 109.40
C ILE A 45 -33.97 30.22 108.82
N ALA A 46 -34.61 29.28 109.53
CA ALA A 46 -34.82 27.92 109.04
C ALA A 46 -35.60 27.87 107.71
N HIS A 47 -36.58 28.77 107.51
CA HIS A 47 -37.28 28.90 106.23
C HIS A 47 -36.36 29.42 105.11
N LEU A 48 -35.55 30.45 105.38
CA LEU A 48 -34.60 30.99 104.40
C LEU A 48 -33.50 29.99 104.06
N GLU A 49 -33.01 29.21 105.03
CA GLU A 49 -32.07 28.10 104.81
C GLU A 49 -32.68 27.02 103.92
N SER A 50 -33.94 26.65 104.16
CA SER A 50 -34.67 25.70 103.30
C SER A 50 -34.83 26.20 101.86
N VAL A 51 -35.17 27.49 101.68
CA VAL A 51 -35.30 28.10 100.34
C VAL A 51 -33.94 28.23 99.65
N LEU A 52 -32.88 28.56 100.41
CA LEU A 52 -31.52 28.61 99.91
C LEU A 52 -31.08 27.23 99.41
N GLU A 53 -31.29 26.18 100.19
CA GLU A 53 -30.90 24.81 99.82
C GLU A 53 -31.72 24.28 98.63
N GLU A 54 -33.03 24.58 98.55
CA GLU A 54 -33.83 24.30 97.35
C GLU A 54 -33.27 25.03 96.12
N SER A 55 -32.94 26.32 96.25
CA SER A 55 -32.38 27.12 95.14
C SER A 55 -31.00 26.63 94.70
N ASN A 56 -30.16 26.17 95.65
CA ASN A 56 -28.84 25.60 95.43
C ASN A 56 -28.92 24.26 94.68
N ASN A 57 -29.85 23.38 95.07
CA ASN A 57 -30.06 22.11 94.38
C ASN A 57 -30.64 22.32 92.97
N ARG A 58 -31.58 23.27 92.80
CA ARG A 58 -32.04 23.68 91.46
C ARG A 58 -30.92 24.26 90.60
N LEU A 59 -29.95 25.00 91.17
CA LEU A 59 -28.77 25.48 90.44
C LEU A 59 -27.91 24.30 89.94
N LYS A 60 -27.57 23.34 90.81
CA LYS A 60 -26.80 22.13 90.42
C LYS A 60 -27.47 21.36 89.28
N GLU A 61 -28.79 21.20 89.31
CA GLU A 61 -29.55 20.58 88.21
C GLU A 61 -29.42 21.37 86.89
N ARG A 62 -29.42 22.70 86.95
CA ARG A 62 -29.21 23.55 85.76
C ARG A 62 -27.78 23.49 85.24
N ASP A 63 -26.78 23.41 86.11
CA ASP A 63 -25.37 23.30 85.69
C ASP A 63 -25.13 21.99 84.94
N VAL A 64 -25.64 20.86 85.45
CA VAL A 64 -25.57 19.56 84.75
C VAL A 64 -26.28 19.60 83.40
N TYR A 65 -27.44 20.28 83.32
CA TYR A 65 -28.15 20.47 82.05
C TYR A 65 -27.35 21.34 81.06
N LEU A 66 -26.65 22.38 81.53
CA LEU A 66 -25.80 23.23 80.69
C LEU A 66 -24.58 22.47 80.17
N GLU A 67 -23.93 21.65 80.98
CA GLU A 67 -22.79 20.82 80.56
C GLU A 67 -23.20 19.80 79.47
N GLU A 68 -24.39 19.20 79.60
CA GLU A 68 -24.98 18.32 78.57
C GLU A 68 -25.32 19.11 77.29
N CYS A 69 -25.78 20.36 77.42
CA CYS A 69 -26.05 21.24 76.29
C CYS A 69 -24.76 21.64 75.54
N GLU A 70 -23.68 21.92 76.28
CA GLU A 70 -22.36 22.22 75.74
C GLU A 70 -21.76 21.03 74.98
N LYS A 71 -21.84 19.81 75.53
CA LYS A 71 -21.41 18.59 74.82
C LYS A 71 -22.11 18.41 73.48
N ARG A 72 -23.44 18.59 73.43
CA ARG A 72 -24.22 18.52 72.19
C ARG A 72 -23.87 19.64 71.21
N MET A 73 -23.58 20.84 71.70
CA MET A 73 -23.12 21.96 70.87
C MET A 73 -21.76 21.66 70.23
N ASN A 74 -20.83 21.07 70.99
CA ASN A 74 -19.52 20.66 70.50
C ASN A 74 -19.63 19.56 69.43
N GLU A 75 -20.43 18.51 69.67
CA GLU A 75 -20.72 17.48 68.65
C GLU A 75 -21.31 18.06 67.35
N LEU A 76 -22.22 19.02 67.47
CA LEU A 76 -22.81 19.69 66.30
C LEU A 76 -21.78 20.54 65.56
N SER A 77 -20.87 21.20 66.28
CA SER A 77 -19.75 21.94 65.68
C SER A 77 -18.80 21.03 64.90
N GLU A 78 -18.43 19.87 65.45
CA GLU A 78 -17.64 18.86 64.74
C GLU A 78 -18.33 18.34 63.48
N LYS A 79 -19.64 18.05 63.56
CA LYS A 79 -20.46 17.62 62.40
C LYS A 79 -20.51 18.72 61.33
N ILE A 80 -20.65 19.99 61.71
CA ILE A 80 -20.61 21.14 60.79
C ILE A 80 -19.25 21.23 60.10
N HIS A 81 -18.14 21.13 60.84
CA HIS A 81 -16.80 21.15 60.24
C HIS A 81 -16.53 19.96 59.31
N HIS A 82 -17.00 18.76 59.67
CA HIS A 82 -16.92 17.61 58.77
C HIS A 82 -17.69 17.85 57.46
N LEU A 83 -18.92 18.35 57.54
CA LEU A 83 -19.74 18.68 56.37
C LEU A 83 -19.15 19.82 55.52
N GLN A 84 -18.52 20.82 56.14
CA GLN A 84 -17.78 21.88 55.43
C GLN A 84 -16.57 21.32 54.68
N SER A 85 -15.86 20.36 55.28
CA SER A 85 -14.73 19.67 54.65
C SER A 85 -15.18 18.83 53.45
N THR A 86 -16.21 17.98 53.61
CA THR A 86 -16.72 17.13 52.52
C THR A 86 -17.36 17.95 51.39
N LEU A 87 -18.04 19.06 51.70
CA LEU A 87 -18.54 19.99 50.68
C LEU A 87 -17.38 20.64 49.91
N SER A 88 -16.26 20.95 50.59
CA SER A 88 -15.08 21.52 49.95
C SER A 88 -14.37 20.52 49.02
N THR A 89 -14.27 19.24 49.41
CA THR A 89 -13.71 18.19 48.54
C THR A 89 -14.62 17.94 47.34
N ILE A 90 -15.92 17.74 47.55
CA ILE A 90 -16.90 17.53 46.45
C ILE A 90 -16.89 18.70 45.47
N LYS A 91 -16.73 19.95 45.96
CA LYS A 91 -16.61 21.13 45.10
C LYS A 91 -15.32 21.12 44.26
N ALA A 92 -14.20 20.68 44.84
CA ALA A 92 -12.94 20.54 44.10
C ALA A 92 -13.04 19.43 43.02
N ASP A 93 -13.61 18.28 43.38
CA ASP A 93 -13.82 17.15 42.48
C ASP A 93 -14.77 17.51 41.33
N SER A 94 -15.87 18.22 41.63
CA SER A 94 -16.81 18.75 40.63
C SER A 94 -16.13 19.71 39.66
N LEU A 95 -15.31 20.65 40.15
CA LEU A 95 -14.54 21.57 39.29
C LEU A 95 -13.45 20.86 38.46
N HIS A 96 -12.96 19.70 38.90
CA HIS A 96 -12.08 18.87 38.10
C HIS A 96 -12.86 18.12 37.00
N ALA A 97 -13.99 17.50 37.35
CA ALA A 97 -14.86 16.80 36.41
C ALA A 97 -15.38 17.73 35.30
N GLU A 98 -15.77 18.96 35.63
CA GLU A 98 -16.20 19.99 34.66
C GLU A 98 -15.11 20.27 33.60
N LYS A 99 -13.84 20.38 34.02
CA LYS A 99 -12.71 20.59 33.10
C LYS A 99 -12.44 19.39 32.21
N GLN A 100 -12.57 18.17 32.74
CA GLN A 100 -12.43 16.95 31.96
C GLN A 100 -13.56 16.83 30.93
N TYR A 101 -14.79 17.19 31.31
CA TYR A 101 -15.94 17.22 30.42
C TYR A 101 -15.74 18.23 29.27
N GLN A 102 -15.33 19.46 29.59
CA GLN A 102 -15.05 20.48 28.57
C GLN A 102 -13.92 20.05 27.61
N ALA A 103 -12.82 19.48 28.12
CA ALA A 103 -11.74 18.98 27.26
C ALA A 103 -12.20 17.85 26.33
N LEU A 104 -13.07 16.95 26.81
CA LEU A 104 -13.66 15.88 26.02
C LEU A 104 -14.66 16.42 24.98
N GLU A 105 -15.44 17.45 25.31
CA GLU A 105 -16.34 18.13 24.38
C GLU A 105 -15.58 18.79 23.24
N GLU A 106 -14.46 19.47 23.53
CA GLU A 106 -13.54 20.03 22.52
C GLU A 106 -12.95 18.93 21.61
N GLU A 107 -12.53 17.79 22.17
CA GLU A 107 -12.04 16.64 21.38
C GLU A 107 -13.14 16.05 20.47
N VAL A 108 -14.35 15.84 20.99
CA VAL A 108 -15.50 15.35 20.22
C VAL A 108 -15.86 16.30 19.08
N GLN A 109 -15.77 17.62 19.30
CA GLN A 109 -16.03 18.62 18.27
C GLN A 109 -14.96 18.58 17.16
N LEU A 110 -13.67 18.47 17.52
CA LEU A 110 -12.57 18.31 16.56
C LEU A 110 -12.69 17.02 15.74
N LEU A 111 -13.09 15.92 16.36
CA LEU A 111 -13.37 14.64 15.69
C LEU A 111 -14.55 14.78 14.72
N TRP A 112 -15.60 15.52 15.08
CA TRP A 112 -16.73 15.82 14.20
C TRP A 112 -16.33 16.65 12.97
N ASP A 113 -15.48 17.66 13.14
CA ASP A 113 -14.93 18.46 12.03
C ASP A 113 -13.99 17.66 11.12
N ALA A 114 -13.21 16.73 11.69
CA ALA A 114 -12.40 15.78 10.93
C ALA A 114 -13.27 14.77 10.15
N MET A 115 -14.29 14.20 10.79
CA MET A 115 -15.25 13.29 10.16
C MET A 115 -15.97 13.95 8.99
N ARG A 116 -16.41 15.20 9.14
CA ARG A 116 -17.04 15.97 8.04
C ARG A 116 -16.09 16.12 6.84
N ARG A 117 -14.84 16.53 7.06
CA ARG A 117 -13.83 16.65 5.99
C ARG A 117 -13.57 15.32 5.29
N ASN A 118 -13.32 14.25 6.05
CA ASN A 118 -13.09 12.91 5.52
C ASN A 118 -14.28 12.41 4.68
N ASN A 119 -15.52 12.76 5.05
CA ASN A 119 -16.71 12.43 4.26
C ASN A 119 -16.73 13.15 2.90
N PHE A 120 -16.41 14.45 2.85
CA PHE A 120 -16.26 15.18 1.59
C PHE A 120 -15.14 14.60 0.71
N ASP A 121 -13.97 14.31 1.30
CA ASP A 121 -12.84 13.72 0.58
C ASP A 121 -13.18 12.32 0.02
N LEU A 122 -13.94 11.51 0.77
CA LEU A 122 -14.47 10.23 0.30
C LEU A 122 -15.39 10.39 -0.91
N HIS A 123 -16.27 11.40 -0.92
CA HIS A 123 -17.13 11.69 -2.06
C HIS A 123 -16.33 12.14 -3.30
N ILE A 124 -15.29 12.97 -3.12
CA ILE A 124 -14.38 13.39 -4.19
C ILE A 124 -13.56 12.22 -4.73
N LEU A 125 -13.08 11.33 -3.86
CA LEU A 125 -12.34 10.15 -4.28
C LEU A 125 -13.24 9.16 -5.03
N LYS A 126 -14.49 8.99 -4.60
CA LYS A 126 -15.48 8.14 -5.26
C LYS A 126 -15.81 8.63 -6.67
N SER A 127 -16.02 9.93 -6.87
CA SER A 127 -16.30 10.46 -8.22
C SER A 127 -15.10 10.32 -9.16
N LYS A 128 -13.87 10.58 -8.68
CA LYS A 128 -12.64 10.32 -9.44
C LYS A 128 -12.47 8.85 -9.81
N ALA A 129 -12.73 7.93 -8.87
CA ALA A 129 -12.67 6.49 -9.13
C ALA A 129 -13.66 6.09 -10.25
N GLN A 130 -14.90 6.58 -10.20
CA GLN A 130 -15.90 6.34 -11.23
C GLN A 130 -15.47 6.91 -12.60
N GLU A 131 -14.95 8.15 -12.66
CA GLU A 131 -14.41 8.75 -13.90
C GLU A 131 -13.30 7.87 -14.50
N THR A 132 -12.37 7.38 -13.67
CA THR A 132 -11.31 6.49 -14.14
C THR A 132 -11.82 5.12 -14.60
N GLU A 133 -12.89 4.60 -14.00
CA GLU A 133 -13.53 3.34 -14.41
C GLU A 133 -14.26 3.49 -15.76
N GLU A 134 -14.96 4.61 -15.97
CA GLU A 134 -15.62 4.93 -17.25
C GLU A 134 -14.60 5.08 -18.38
N ARG A 135 -13.50 5.81 -18.14
CA ARG A 135 -12.38 5.94 -19.09
C ARG A 135 -11.68 4.61 -19.36
N LEU A 136 -11.55 3.74 -18.35
CA LEU A 136 -10.99 2.40 -18.55
C LEU A 136 -11.90 1.52 -19.44
N LYS A 137 -13.23 1.59 -19.26
CA LYS A 137 -14.19 0.89 -20.14
C LYS A 137 -14.09 1.37 -21.59
N GLU A 138 -13.95 2.67 -21.81
CA GLU A 138 -13.74 3.25 -23.14
C GLU A 138 -12.45 2.72 -23.78
N VAL A 139 -11.32 2.79 -23.06
CA VAL A 139 -10.02 2.29 -23.54
C VAL A 139 -10.07 0.80 -23.85
N THR A 140 -10.68 -0.02 -22.99
CA THR A 140 -10.86 -1.46 -23.22
C THR A 140 -11.67 -1.72 -24.48
N SER A 141 -12.81 -1.04 -24.70
CA SER A 141 -13.60 -1.20 -25.93
C SER A 141 -12.84 -0.78 -27.19
N ASN A 142 -11.96 0.21 -27.09
CA ASN A 142 -11.10 0.61 -28.21
C ASN A 142 -9.96 -0.39 -28.48
N VAL A 143 -9.44 -1.05 -27.43
CA VAL A 143 -8.48 -2.15 -27.55
C VAL A 143 -9.13 -3.40 -28.17
N GLU A 144 -10.36 -3.74 -27.79
CA GLU A 144 -11.13 -4.84 -28.41
C GLU A 144 -11.30 -4.61 -29.92
N LYS A 145 -11.81 -3.44 -30.33
CA LYS A 145 -11.95 -3.08 -31.76
C LYS A 145 -10.62 -3.12 -32.51
N MET A 146 -9.52 -2.70 -31.87
CA MET A 146 -8.18 -2.79 -32.46
C MET A 146 -7.73 -4.25 -32.61
N GLY A 147 -8.05 -5.11 -31.64
CA GLY A 147 -7.81 -6.56 -31.70
C GLY A 147 -8.51 -7.19 -32.90
N ASP A 148 -9.78 -6.86 -33.14
CA ASP A 148 -10.54 -7.33 -34.32
C ASP A 148 -9.88 -6.87 -35.63
N ILE A 149 -9.48 -5.59 -35.72
CA ILE A 149 -8.80 -5.03 -36.90
C ILE A 149 -7.46 -5.72 -37.15
N VAL A 150 -6.64 -5.94 -36.11
CA VAL A 150 -5.34 -6.61 -36.24
C VAL A 150 -5.51 -8.07 -36.64
N ASN A 151 -6.54 -8.76 -36.14
CA ASN A 151 -6.84 -10.13 -36.54
C ASN A 151 -7.25 -10.23 -38.02
N GLU A 152 -8.10 -9.32 -38.51
CA GLU A 152 -8.47 -9.24 -39.93
C GLU A 152 -7.25 -8.90 -40.81
N GLN A 153 -6.43 -7.92 -40.41
CA GLN A 153 -5.19 -7.60 -41.12
C GLN A 153 -4.21 -8.77 -41.16
N TRP A 154 -4.11 -9.56 -40.08
CA TRP A 154 -3.28 -10.76 -40.03
C TRP A 154 -3.75 -11.83 -41.04
N ILE A 155 -5.06 -12.07 -41.14
CA ILE A 155 -5.65 -12.97 -42.15
C ILE A 155 -5.33 -12.48 -43.58
N GLN A 156 -5.44 -11.18 -43.83
CA GLN A 156 -5.08 -10.60 -45.13
C GLN A 156 -3.58 -10.75 -45.47
N VAL A 157 -2.69 -10.52 -44.51
CA VAL A 157 -1.25 -10.77 -44.68
C VAL A 157 -0.97 -12.24 -45.01
N GLN A 158 -1.59 -13.19 -44.29
CA GLN A 158 -1.45 -14.62 -44.58
C GLN A 158 -1.91 -14.98 -46.01
N HIS A 159 -3.03 -14.42 -46.48
CA HIS A 159 -3.46 -14.62 -47.87
C HIS A 159 -2.51 -13.99 -48.90
N LEU A 160 -1.94 -12.81 -48.62
CA LEU A 160 -0.95 -12.17 -49.48
C LEU A 160 0.36 -12.97 -49.55
N GLU A 161 0.84 -13.53 -48.43
CA GLU A 161 2.01 -14.41 -48.39
C GLU A 161 1.80 -15.68 -49.22
N GLN A 162 0.63 -16.32 -49.11
CA GLN A 162 0.26 -17.48 -49.93
C GLN A 162 0.19 -17.12 -51.42
N ALA A 163 -0.46 -16.01 -51.77
CA ALA A 163 -0.56 -15.53 -53.15
C ALA A 163 0.81 -15.19 -53.74
N LEU A 164 1.70 -14.56 -52.96
CA LEU A 164 3.09 -14.27 -53.33
C LEU A 164 3.87 -15.56 -53.58
N HIS A 165 3.78 -16.55 -52.70
CA HIS A 165 4.46 -17.84 -52.85
C HIS A 165 4.01 -18.59 -54.11
N ILE A 166 2.70 -18.66 -54.35
CA ILE A 166 2.12 -19.26 -55.57
C ILE A 166 2.58 -18.50 -56.82
N THR A 167 2.59 -17.17 -56.78
CA THR A 167 3.04 -16.32 -57.90
C THR A 167 4.52 -16.55 -58.18
N LYS A 168 5.38 -16.59 -57.17
CA LYS A 168 6.82 -16.90 -57.30
C LYS A 168 7.04 -18.26 -57.97
N ILE A 169 6.29 -19.30 -57.58
CA ILE A 169 6.35 -20.62 -58.22
C ILE A 169 5.90 -20.55 -59.70
N ARG A 170 4.80 -19.85 -59.99
CA ARG A 170 4.30 -19.70 -61.38
C ARG A 170 5.29 -18.96 -62.25
N THR A 171 5.87 -17.85 -61.77
CA THR A 171 6.88 -17.07 -62.49
C THR A 171 8.14 -17.88 -62.75
N LEU A 172 8.66 -18.64 -61.78
CA LEU A 172 9.81 -19.52 -61.98
C LEU A 172 9.53 -20.64 -62.99
N LYS A 173 8.33 -21.23 -62.97
CA LYS A 173 7.90 -22.23 -63.98
C LYS A 173 7.79 -21.61 -65.37
N ALA A 174 7.19 -20.42 -65.50
CA ALA A 174 7.07 -19.71 -66.76
C ALA A 174 8.43 -19.25 -67.32
N GLN A 175 9.33 -18.77 -66.47
CA GLN A 175 10.71 -18.41 -66.82
C GLN A 175 11.49 -19.63 -67.33
N ARG A 176 11.37 -20.79 -66.65
CA ARG A 176 11.97 -22.05 -67.09
C ARG A 176 11.39 -22.52 -68.43
N LEU A 177 10.08 -22.42 -68.63
CA LEU A 177 9.46 -22.79 -69.90
C LEU A 177 9.95 -21.86 -71.02
N ALA A 178 9.98 -20.55 -70.79
CA ALA A 178 10.46 -19.56 -71.75
C ALA A 178 11.94 -19.73 -72.10
N SER A 179 12.81 -20.11 -71.16
CA SER A 179 14.22 -20.39 -71.45
C SER A 179 14.40 -21.66 -72.30
N VAL A 180 13.57 -22.68 -72.09
CA VAL A 180 13.52 -23.89 -72.94
C VAL A 180 12.98 -23.57 -74.33
N THR A 181 11.91 -22.77 -74.45
CA THR A 181 11.31 -22.43 -75.76
C THR A 181 12.18 -21.50 -76.61
N LYS A 182 12.91 -20.55 -75.99
CA LYS A 182 13.77 -19.58 -76.69
C LYS A 182 15.08 -20.16 -77.21
N CYS A 183 15.50 -21.33 -76.74
CA CYS A 183 16.78 -21.93 -77.13
C CYS A 183 16.54 -23.17 -78.00
N THR A 184 16.71 -23.01 -79.32
CA THR A 184 16.62 -24.12 -80.30
C THR A 184 17.58 -25.27 -79.97
N PHE A 185 18.75 -24.96 -79.40
CA PHE A 185 19.71 -25.95 -78.91
C PHE A 185 19.15 -26.81 -77.76
N LEU A 186 18.46 -26.21 -76.77
CA LEU A 186 17.80 -27.00 -75.71
C LEU A 186 16.58 -27.78 -76.24
N LYS A 187 15.88 -27.25 -77.24
CA LYS A 187 14.79 -27.97 -77.92
C LYS A 187 15.32 -29.21 -78.64
N PHE A 188 16.46 -29.10 -79.32
CA PHE A 188 17.16 -30.23 -79.95
C PHE A 188 17.66 -31.24 -78.92
N ILE A 189 18.25 -30.80 -77.79
CA ILE A 189 18.67 -31.69 -76.70
C ILE A 189 17.48 -32.46 -76.11
N ASN A 190 16.33 -31.81 -75.87
CA ASN A 190 15.14 -32.51 -75.37
C ASN A 190 14.61 -33.54 -76.38
N ILE A 191 14.61 -33.24 -77.68
CA ILE A 191 14.21 -34.21 -78.72
C ILE A 191 15.17 -35.42 -78.72
N LEU A 192 16.49 -35.19 -78.70
CA LEU A 192 17.49 -36.25 -78.58
C LEU A 192 17.36 -37.05 -77.28
N LEU A 193 16.97 -36.41 -76.17
CA LEU A 193 16.80 -37.05 -74.87
C LEU A 193 15.52 -37.91 -74.83
N ASP A 194 14.44 -37.47 -75.46
CA ASP A 194 13.20 -38.24 -75.60
C ASP A 194 13.39 -39.40 -76.60
N ASP A 195 14.11 -39.21 -77.70
CA ASP A 195 14.49 -40.30 -78.62
C ASP A 195 15.40 -41.33 -77.94
N LEU A 196 16.40 -40.89 -77.14
CA LEU A 196 17.22 -41.78 -76.31
C LEU A 196 16.38 -42.52 -75.27
N ARG A 197 15.39 -41.87 -74.65
CA ARG A 197 14.48 -42.48 -73.67
C ARG A 197 13.49 -43.46 -74.32
N ALA A 198 13.04 -43.19 -75.53
CA ALA A 198 12.26 -44.12 -76.33
C ALA A 198 13.10 -45.35 -76.71
N LEU A 199 14.35 -45.14 -77.12
CA LEU A 199 15.32 -46.22 -77.39
C LEU A 199 15.61 -47.05 -76.13
N ASP A 200 15.79 -46.42 -74.98
CA ASP A 200 16.04 -47.10 -73.69
C ASP A 200 14.84 -48.01 -73.30
N SER A 201 13.61 -47.55 -73.56
CA SER A 201 12.39 -48.36 -73.37
C SER A 201 12.35 -49.61 -74.27
N TYR A 202 12.89 -49.52 -75.49
CA TYR A 202 12.99 -50.65 -76.43
C TYR A 202 14.13 -51.61 -76.04
N LEU A 203 15.25 -51.09 -75.55
CA LEU A 203 16.43 -51.87 -75.15
C LEU A 203 16.23 -52.66 -73.86
N PHE A 204 15.36 -52.21 -72.96
CA PHE A 204 15.12 -52.84 -71.65
C PHE A 204 14.65 -54.31 -71.74
N GLY A 205 14.08 -54.72 -72.89
CA GLY A 205 13.61 -56.09 -73.15
C GLY A 205 14.69 -57.13 -73.48
N LYS A 206 15.97 -56.74 -73.73
CA LYS A 206 17.01 -57.69 -74.20
C LYS A 206 18.39 -57.48 -73.53
N ARG A 207 18.36 -57.38 -72.19
CA ARG A 207 19.42 -56.83 -71.34
C ARG A 207 20.83 -57.43 -71.45
N THR A 208 21.01 -58.71 -71.78
CA THR A 208 22.34 -59.37 -71.69
C THR A 208 23.22 -59.16 -72.93
N VAL A 209 22.67 -59.18 -74.14
CA VAL A 209 23.43 -58.99 -75.39
C VAL A 209 23.76 -57.51 -75.64
N VAL A 210 22.92 -56.61 -75.15
CA VAL A 210 23.09 -55.16 -75.31
C VAL A 210 24.25 -54.61 -74.46
N SER A 211 24.55 -55.22 -73.30
CA SER A 211 25.60 -54.76 -72.38
C SER A 211 27.01 -54.77 -73.01
N SER A 212 27.38 -55.84 -73.73
CA SER A 212 28.66 -55.92 -74.42
C SER A 212 28.71 -54.97 -75.62
N LEU A 213 27.60 -54.81 -76.34
CA LEU A 213 27.49 -53.86 -77.46
C LEU A 213 27.67 -52.41 -76.99
N ILE A 214 27.02 -52.03 -75.87
CA ILE A 214 27.19 -50.70 -75.26
C ILE A 214 28.62 -50.50 -74.78
N SER A 215 29.22 -51.49 -74.12
CA SER A 215 30.61 -51.39 -73.65
C SER A 215 31.59 -51.21 -74.82
N GLN A 216 31.42 -51.99 -75.89
CA GLN A 216 32.20 -51.85 -77.13
C GLN A 216 31.97 -50.49 -77.81
N ALA A 217 30.71 -50.02 -77.89
CA ALA A 217 30.39 -48.70 -78.44
C ALA A 217 30.98 -47.57 -77.59
N MET A 218 31.00 -47.70 -76.27
CA MET A 218 31.61 -46.74 -75.35
C MET A 218 33.13 -46.70 -75.47
N ASP A 219 33.81 -47.84 -75.62
CA ASP A 219 35.25 -47.88 -75.88
C ASP A 219 35.61 -47.31 -77.26
N GLN A 220 34.79 -47.57 -78.29
CA GLN A 220 34.93 -46.91 -79.58
C GLN A 220 34.73 -45.40 -79.43
N LEU A 221 33.66 -44.93 -78.77
CA LEU A 221 33.41 -43.51 -78.53
C LEU A 221 34.54 -42.83 -77.74
N LYS A 222 35.14 -43.54 -76.77
CA LYS A 222 36.31 -43.09 -76.02
C LYS A 222 37.56 -42.98 -76.91
N ARG A 223 37.77 -43.96 -77.81
CA ARG A 223 38.85 -43.93 -78.81
C ARG A 223 38.66 -42.79 -79.81
N TRP A 224 37.45 -42.64 -80.37
CA TRP A 224 37.09 -41.59 -81.31
C TRP A 224 37.20 -40.20 -80.67
N SER A 225 36.65 -39.97 -79.47
CA SER A 225 36.81 -38.70 -78.76
C SER A 225 38.28 -38.39 -78.40
N SER A 226 39.11 -39.40 -78.11
CA SER A 226 40.56 -39.20 -77.94
C SER A 226 41.27 -38.78 -79.24
N LEU A 227 40.85 -39.31 -80.39
CA LEU A 227 41.33 -38.91 -81.72
C LEU A 227 40.85 -37.50 -82.06
N THR A 228 39.56 -37.20 -81.88
CA THR A 228 38.98 -35.87 -82.12
C THR A 228 39.65 -34.82 -81.25
N LYS A 229 39.99 -35.11 -79.97
CA LYS A 229 40.76 -34.18 -79.13
C LYS A 229 42.17 -33.90 -79.67
N LYS A 230 42.86 -34.90 -80.24
CA LYS A 230 44.17 -34.70 -80.88
C LYS A 230 44.05 -33.84 -82.14
N TYR A 231 43.10 -34.15 -83.02
CA TYR A 231 42.84 -33.37 -84.24
C TYR A 231 42.37 -31.95 -83.93
N HIS A 232 41.52 -31.77 -82.92
CA HIS A 232 41.10 -30.46 -82.43
C HIS A 232 42.30 -29.63 -81.97
N HIS A 233 43.18 -30.21 -81.15
CA HIS A 233 44.37 -29.50 -80.68
C HIS A 233 45.38 -29.17 -81.81
N GLN A 234 45.55 -30.07 -82.78
CA GLN A 234 46.32 -29.78 -84.00
C GLN A 234 45.70 -28.65 -84.83
N LEU A 235 44.37 -28.66 -84.97
CA LEU A 235 43.61 -27.64 -85.69
C LEU A 235 43.65 -26.29 -84.97
N GLN A 236 43.63 -26.26 -83.63
CA GLN A 236 43.89 -25.05 -82.84
C GLN A 236 45.26 -24.46 -83.18
N GLY A 237 46.32 -25.27 -83.19
CA GLY A 237 47.67 -24.81 -83.54
C GLY A 237 47.73 -24.22 -84.95
N PHE A 238 47.12 -24.90 -85.93
CA PHE A 238 47.05 -24.42 -87.32
C PHE A 238 46.25 -23.11 -87.45
N ILE A 239 45.10 -23.01 -86.78
CA ILE A 239 44.26 -21.80 -86.79
C ILE A 239 44.99 -20.64 -86.13
N LYS A 240 45.68 -20.87 -85.00
CA LYS A 240 46.45 -19.83 -84.31
C LYS A 240 47.58 -19.29 -85.17
N ASP A 241 48.37 -20.19 -85.78
CA ASP A 241 49.44 -19.83 -86.74
C ASP A 241 48.88 -19.08 -87.97
N LEU A 242 47.72 -19.50 -88.51
CA LEU A 242 47.04 -18.79 -89.60
C LEU A 242 46.55 -17.39 -89.20
N MET A 243 46.07 -17.24 -87.95
CA MET A 243 45.60 -15.96 -87.42
C MET A 243 46.75 -15.00 -87.10
N GLU A 244 47.82 -15.47 -86.47
CA GLU A 244 49.01 -14.67 -86.14
C GLU A 244 49.75 -14.15 -87.39
N ARG A 245 49.72 -14.90 -88.49
CA ARG A 245 50.34 -14.51 -89.77
C ARG A 245 49.57 -13.45 -90.56
N ASN A 246 48.36 -13.09 -90.15
CA ASN A 246 47.48 -12.22 -90.93
C ASN A 246 47.19 -10.95 -90.13
N GLU A 247 47.61 -9.79 -90.64
CA GLU A 247 47.62 -8.50 -89.90
C GLU A 247 46.25 -8.14 -89.30
N LEU A 248 45.16 -8.56 -89.94
CA LEU A 248 43.78 -8.30 -89.50
C LEU A 248 43.29 -9.22 -88.38
N THR A 249 43.85 -10.43 -88.22
CA THR A 249 43.39 -11.43 -87.23
C THR A 249 44.40 -11.73 -86.13
N ALA A 250 45.65 -11.25 -86.25
CA ALA A 250 46.69 -11.44 -85.26
C ALA A 250 46.31 -10.90 -83.87
N SER A 251 45.61 -9.76 -83.80
CA SER A 251 45.09 -9.19 -82.54
C SER A 251 43.97 -10.02 -81.88
N LEU A 252 43.42 -11.02 -82.60
CA LEU A 252 42.32 -11.87 -82.16
C LEU A 252 42.74 -13.31 -81.83
N ALA A 253 44.03 -13.65 -81.94
CA ALA A 253 44.59 -15.00 -81.80
C ALA A 253 44.64 -15.53 -80.34
N ASN A 254 43.60 -15.27 -79.55
CA ASN A 254 43.44 -15.73 -78.18
C ASN A 254 43.06 -17.22 -78.13
N ASP A 255 43.64 -17.98 -77.19
CA ASP A 255 43.48 -19.44 -77.11
C ASP A 255 42.01 -19.89 -76.95
N GLU A 256 41.18 -19.09 -76.29
CA GLU A 256 39.73 -19.35 -76.18
C GLU A 256 39.01 -19.20 -77.53
N LEU A 257 39.27 -18.14 -78.28
CA LEU A 257 38.68 -17.93 -79.61
C LEU A 257 39.18 -18.98 -80.60
N VAL A 258 40.46 -19.34 -80.54
CA VAL A 258 41.05 -20.43 -81.32
C VAL A 258 40.38 -21.78 -80.95
N PHE A 259 40.12 -22.05 -79.66
CA PHE A 259 39.37 -23.23 -79.23
C PHE A 259 37.96 -23.27 -79.81
N PHE A 260 37.21 -22.16 -79.76
CA PHE A 260 35.87 -22.09 -80.33
C PHE A 260 35.88 -22.22 -81.86
N LEU A 261 36.83 -21.60 -82.57
CA LEU A 261 36.91 -21.67 -84.03
C LEU A 261 37.33 -23.07 -84.52
N ALA A 262 38.27 -23.73 -83.83
CA ALA A 262 38.61 -25.14 -84.08
C ALA A 262 37.42 -26.07 -83.82
N SER A 263 36.66 -25.81 -82.75
CA SER A 263 35.43 -26.54 -82.46
C SER A 263 34.38 -26.36 -83.58
N ALA A 264 34.18 -25.12 -84.03
CA ALA A 264 33.23 -24.78 -85.09
C ALA A 264 33.61 -25.47 -86.41
N LEU A 265 34.88 -25.43 -86.83
CA LEU A 265 35.34 -26.06 -88.06
C LEU A 265 35.20 -27.60 -88.07
N ILE A 266 35.22 -28.26 -86.91
CA ILE A 266 34.96 -29.72 -86.79
C ILE A 266 33.46 -30.01 -86.76
N THR A 267 32.69 -29.22 -86.01
CA THR A 267 31.26 -29.48 -85.77
C THR A 267 30.36 -29.03 -86.92
N PHE A 268 30.67 -27.91 -87.58
CA PHE A 268 29.82 -27.33 -88.61
C PHE A 268 29.66 -28.26 -89.82
N PRO A 269 30.72 -28.86 -90.40
CA PRO A 269 30.57 -29.80 -91.52
C PRO A 269 29.78 -31.05 -91.13
N LEU A 270 29.99 -31.57 -89.92
CA LEU A 270 29.28 -32.73 -89.40
C LEU A 270 27.78 -32.45 -89.24
N MET A 271 27.43 -31.27 -88.67
CA MET A 271 26.04 -30.83 -88.52
C MET A 271 25.39 -30.50 -89.87
N SER A 272 26.08 -29.85 -90.80
CA SER A 272 25.56 -29.58 -92.15
C SER A 272 25.33 -30.85 -92.95
N ALA A 273 26.26 -31.81 -92.89
CA ALA A 273 26.09 -33.12 -93.54
C ALA A 273 24.94 -33.92 -92.91
N TRP A 274 24.80 -33.90 -91.57
CA TRP A 274 23.68 -34.53 -90.89
C TRP A 274 22.34 -33.92 -91.30
N ILE A 275 22.23 -32.58 -91.27
CA ILE A 275 21.01 -31.85 -91.66
C ILE A 275 20.62 -32.14 -93.12
N LEU A 276 21.60 -32.23 -94.04
CA LEU A 276 21.37 -32.58 -95.44
C LEU A 276 20.95 -34.05 -95.64
N LEU A 277 21.34 -34.96 -94.74
CA LEU A 277 20.98 -36.38 -94.78
C LEU A 277 19.71 -36.71 -93.98
N SER A 278 19.26 -35.81 -93.10
CA SER A 278 18.05 -35.93 -92.29
C SER A 278 16.88 -35.07 -92.80
N SER A 279 17.02 -34.48 -94.00
CA SER A 279 16.00 -33.66 -94.69
C SER A 279 15.45 -34.37 -95.93
#